data_AF-A0ABC9WG44-F1
#
_entry.id   AF-A0ABC9WG44-F1
#
_cell.length_a   1.000
_cell.length_b   1.000
_cell.length_c   1.000
_cell.angle_alpha   90.00
_cell.angle_beta   90.00
_cell.angle_gamma   90.00
#
_symmetry.space_group_name_H-M   'P 1'
#
loop_
_entity.id
_entity.type
_entity.pdbx_description
1 polymer ?
#
loop_
_entity_poly.entity_id
_entity_poly.type
_entity_poly.pdbx_seq_one_letter_code
_entity_poly.pdbx_strand_id
1 'polypeptide(L)'
;MLVTLARSLSHCELITDDGILHLSNSTCGHERLQVLELDNCLLITDVTLEHLENCHNLERIELYDCQQVTRAGIKRIRAHLPHVKVHAYFAPVTPPPSVGGSGQRLCRCCIIL
;
A
#
# COMPACT_ATOMS: atom_id res chain seq x y z
N MET A 1 -17.67 10.64 -19.63
CA MET A 1 -16.41 9.87 -19.80
C MET A 1 -15.58 10.04 -18.54
N LEU A 2 -15.77 9.19 -17.54
CA LEU A 2 -14.88 9.11 -16.38
C LEU A 2 -14.03 7.87 -16.59
N VAL A 3 -12.91 8.02 -17.26
CA VAL A 3 -11.90 6.95 -17.27
C VAL A 3 -11.16 7.10 -15.95
N THR A 4 -11.56 6.36 -14.92
CA THR A 4 -10.80 6.33 -13.67
C THR A 4 -9.40 5.80 -14.00
N LEU A 5 -8.37 6.60 -13.75
CA LEU A 5 -6.99 6.20 -14.01
C LEU A 5 -6.47 5.46 -12.78
N ALA A 6 -6.83 4.17 -12.73
CA ALA A 6 -6.38 3.21 -11.73
C ALA A 6 -5.15 2.46 -12.25
N ARG A 7 -4.12 2.36 -11.41
CA ARG A 7 -2.92 1.58 -11.71
C ARG A 7 -2.71 0.54 -10.61
N SER A 8 -2.86 -0.73 -10.99
CA SER A 8 -2.62 -1.85 -10.09
C SER A 8 -1.18 -2.35 -10.26
N LEU A 9 -0.44 -2.39 -9.17
CA LEU A 9 0.90 -2.98 -9.04
C LEU A 9 0.90 -4.06 -7.94
N SER A 10 -0.28 -4.51 -7.53
CA SER A 10 -0.44 -5.55 -6.50
C SER A 10 0.31 -6.83 -6.92
N HIS A 11 0.92 -7.50 -5.93
CA HIS A 11 1.77 -8.69 -6.10
C HIS A 11 3.07 -8.48 -6.90
N CYS A 12 3.43 -7.25 -7.27
CA CYS A 12 4.76 -6.95 -7.77
C CYS A 12 5.76 -6.96 -6.61
N GLU A 13 6.26 -8.14 -6.21
CA GLU A 13 7.12 -8.31 -5.03
C GLU A 13 8.46 -7.54 -5.12
N LEU A 14 8.86 -7.13 -6.33
CA LEU A 14 10.08 -6.35 -6.57
C LEU A 14 9.85 -4.83 -6.65
N ILE A 15 8.60 -4.35 -6.52
CA ILE A 15 8.37 -2.90 -6.47
C ILE A 15 8.87 -2.34 -5.15
N THR A 16 9.65 -1.27 -5.22
CA THR A 16 10.26 -0.58 -4.08
C THR A 16 9.76 0.86 -3.99
N ASP A 17 10.08 1.54 -2.89
CA ASP A 17 9.83 2.97 -2.72
C ASP A 17 10.37 3.80 -3.89
N ASP A 18 11.57 3.48 -4.41
CA ASP A 18 12.16 4.14 -5.59
C ASP A 18 11.28 4.00 -6.85
N GLY A 19 10.69 2.82 -7.06
CA GLY A 19 9.76 2.60 -8.17
C GLY A 19 8.53 3.51 -8.07
N ILE A 20 8.03 3.72 -6.85
CA ILE A 20 6.90 4.63 -6.60
C ILE A 20 7.33 6.10 -6.71
N LEU A 21 8.55 6.46 -6.31
CA LEU A 21 9.11 7.80 -6.52
C LEU A 21 9.12 8.17 -8.00
N HIS A 22 9.56 7.25 -8.87
CA HIS A 22 9.55 7.47 -10.31
C HIS A 22 8.13 7.58 -10.86
N LEU A 23 7.18 6.79 -10.33
CA LEU A 23 5.78 6.89 -10.68
C LEU A 23 5.21 8.27 -10.31
N SER A 24 5.41 8.71 -9.06
CA SER A 24 4.84 9.97 -8.55
C SER A 24 5.44 11.21 -9.20
N ASN A 25 6.72 11.17 -9.57
CA ASN A 25 7.40 12.24 -10.29
C ASN A 25 7.10 12.26 -11.80
N SER A 26 6.47 11.22 -12.35
CA SER A 26 6.06 11.24 -13.75
C SER A 26 4.90 12.21 -13.98
N THR A 27 4.84 12.86 -15.15
CA THR A 27 3.74 13.79 -15.50
C THR A 27 2.38 13.12 -15.36
N CYS A 28 2.27 11.84 -15.73
CA CYS A 28 1.06 11.06 -15.56
C CYS A 28 0.73 10.78 -14.09
N GLY A 29 1.74 10.52 -13.25
CA GLY A 29 1.54 10.24 -11.83
C GLY A 29 1.02 11.46 -11.08
N HIS A 30 1.63 12.62 -11.31
CA HIS A 30 1.29 13.85 -10.62
C HIS A 30 -0.11 14.37 -10.98
N GLU A 31 -0.46 14.36 -12.28
CA GLU A 31 -1.69 14.98 -12.77
C GLU A 31 -2.87 14.03 -12.86
N ARG A 32 -2.64 12.72 -12.94
CA ARG A 32 -3.70 11.78 -13.38
C ARG A 32 -3.90 10.58 -12.48
N LEU A 33 -3.00 10.30 -11.55
CA LEU A 33 -3.15 9.12 -10.69
C LEU A 33 -4.28 9.35 -9.68
N GLN A 34 -5.35 8.56 -9.79
CA GLN A 34 -6.51 8.63 -8.89
C GLN A 34 -6.58 7.43 -7.96
N VAL A 35 -6.21 6.25 -8.46
CA VAL A 35 -6.23 5.01 -7.69
C VAL A 35 -4.91 4.27 -7.89
N LEU A 36 -4.28 3.90 -6.78
CA LEU A 36 -3.06 3.11 -6.77
C LEU A 36 -3.25 1.88 -5.88
N GLU A 37 -3.09 0.69 -6.45
CA GLU A 37 -3.17 -0.58 -5.72
C GLU A 37 -1.78 -1.18 -5.60
N LEU A 38 -1.36 -1.44 -4.36
CA LEU A 38 -0.03 -1.94 -4.01
C LEU A 38 -0.12 -3.15 -3.09
N ASP A 39 -1.20 -3.92 -3.17
CA ASP A 39 -1.43 -5.03 -2.26
C ASP A 39 -0.33 -6.08 -2.38
N ASN A 40 0.13 -6.61 -1.24
CA ASN A 40 1.19 -7.61 -1.16
C ASN A 40 2.52 -7.14 -1.82
N CYS A 41 2.78 -5.83 -1.84
CA CYS A 41 4.08 -5.28 -2.17
C CYS A 41 4.95 -5.24 -0.91
N LEU A 42 5.85 -6.21 -0.76
CA LEU A 42 6.57 -6.43 0.50
C LEU A 42 7.72 -5.44 0.75
N LEU A 43 8.20 -4.75 -0.30
CA LEU A 43 9.37 -3.88 -0.24
C LEU A 43 9.03 -2.38 -0.18
N ILE A 44 7.74 -2.03 -0.16
CA ILE A 44 7.31 -0.64 0.04
C ILE A 44 7.16 -0.33 1.52
N THR A 45 7.49 0.89 1.91
CA THR A 45 7.47 1.35 3.30
C THR A 45 6.64 2.63 3.44
N ASP A 46 6.67 3.26 4.62
CA ASP A 46 6.10 4.60 4.81
C ASP A 46 6.66 5.64 3.82
N VAL A 47 7.87 5.43 3.27
CA VAL A 47 8.50 6.32 2.28
C VAL A 47 7.68 6.37 0.99
N THR A 48 7.08 5.26 0.55
CA THR A 48 6.13 5.23 -0.56
C THR A 48 4.99 6.24 -0.35
N LEU A 49 4.48 6.38 0.88
CA LEU A 49 3.39 7.31 1.17
C LEU A 49 3.85 8.77 1.09
N GLU A 50 5.10 9.05 1.50
CA GLU A 50 5.70 10.39 1.39
C GLU A 50 5.86 10.80 -0.09
N HIS A 51 6.25 9.86 -0.95
CA HIS A 51 6.35 10.11 -2.39
C HIS A 51 5.00 10.40 -3.07
N LEU A 52 3.91 9.85 -2.54
CA LEU A 52 2.56 10.03 -3.05
C LEU A 52 1.89 11.32 -2.59
N GLU A 53 2.48 12.08 -1.65
CA GLU A 53 1.94 13.37 -1.20
C GLU A 53 1.82 14.39 -2.36
N ASN A 54 2.69 14.26 -3.37
CA ASN A 54 2.69 15.08 -4.58
C ASN A 54 1.57 14.71 -5.57
N CYS A 55 0.93 13.55 -5.41
CA CYS A 55 -0.17 13.12 -6.29
C CYS A 55 -1.50 13.72 -5.79
N HIS A 56 -1.71 15.01 -6.02
CA HIS A 56 -2.87 15.75 -5.47
C HIS A 56 -4.24 15.21 -5.93
N ASN A 57 -4.29 14.55 -7.08
CA ASN A 57 -5.50 13.93 -7.61
C ASN A 57 -5.74 12.50 -7.10
N LEU A 58 -4.89 12.00 -6.21
CA LEU A 58 -5.02 10.67 -5.63
C LEU A 58 -6.22 10.60 -4.70
N GLU A 59 -7.16 9.71 -5.02
CA GLU A 59 -8.40 9.51 -4.29
C GLU A 59 -8.37 8.25 -3.44
N ARG A 60 -7.57 7.24 -3.85
CA ARG A 60 -7.54 5.94 -3.20
C ARG A 60 -6.18 5.25 -3.28
N ILE A 61 -5.79 4.62 -2.17
CA ILE A 61 -4.61 3.76 -2.06
C ILE A 61 -4.99 2.46 -1.37
N GLU A 62 -4.69 1.32 -2.01
CA GLU A 62 -4.86 -0.02 -1.44
C GLU A 62 -3.48 -0.57 -1.04
N LEU A 63 -3.34 -1.00 0.23
CA LEU A 63 -2.09 -1.42 0.88
C LEU A 63 -2.30 -2.70 1.70
N TYR A 64 -3.16 -3.61 1.25
CA TYR A 64 -3.36 -4.88 1.95
C TYR A 64 -2.06 -5.70 1.95
N ASP A 65 -1.74 -6.33 3.08
CA ASP A 65 -0.53 -7.13 3.27
C ASP A 65 0.82 -6.40 3.02
N CYS A 66 0.82 -5.06 3.03
CA CYS A 66 2.03 -4.24 3.02
C CYS A 66 2.61 -4.10 4.43
N GLN A 67 3.33 -5.12 4.89
CA GLN A 67 3.75 -5.23 6.31
C GLN A 67 4.71 -4.14 6.80
N GLN A 68 5.42 -3.46 5.90
CA GLN A 68 6.36 -2.40 6.26
C GLN A 68 5.72 -1.00 6.25
N VAL A 69 4.45 -0.88 5.83
CA VAL A 69 3.67 0.36 5.95
C VAL A 69 3.02 0.42 7.32
N THR A 70 3.15 1.56 8.00
CA THR A 70 2.70 1.74 9.38
C THR A 70 1.44 2.60 9.47
N ARG A 71 0.72 2.46 10.60
CA ARG A 71 -0.40 3.36 10.94
C ARG A 71 0.05 4.82 11.04
N ALA A 72 1.32 5.06 11.38
CA ALA A 72 1.87 6.41 11.47
C ALA A 72 2.05 7.02 10.07
N GLY A 73 2.57 6.26 9.10
CA GLY A 73 2.67 6.69 7.70
C GLY A 73 1.31 7.03 7.10
N ILE A 74 0.32 6.16 7.31
CA ILE A 74 -1.06 6.43 6.85
C ILE A 74 -1.65 7.69 7.50
N LYS A 75 -1.35 7.95 8.77
CA LYS A 75 -1.79 9.17 9.44
C LYS A 75 -1.15 10.42 8.84
N ARG A 76 0.14 10.35 8.43
CA ARG A 76 0.85 11.47 7.78
C ARG A 76 0.23 11.80 6.42
N ILE A 77 0.08 10.81 5.53
CA ILE A 77 -0.49 11.07 4.21
C ILE A 77 -1.94 11.58 4.27
N ARG A 78 -2.76 11.09 5.21
CA ARG A 78 -4.13 11.62 5.41
C ARG A 78 -4.16 13.03 5.99
N ALA A 79 -3.10 13.47 6.67
CA ALA A 79 -2.98 14.87 7.09
C ALA A 79 -2.60 15.77 5.91
N HIS A 80 -1.82 15.27 4.96
CA HIS A 80 -1.41 16.00 3.76
C HIS A 80 -2.51 16.02 2.68
N LEU A 81 -3.18 14.89 2.47
CA LEU A 81 -4.23 14.65 1.48
C LEU A 81 -5.51 14.19 2.20
N PRO A 82 -6.33 15.10 2.77
CA PRO A 82 -7.46 14.73 3.61
C PRO A 82 -8.60 14.01 2.87
N HIS A 83 -8.65 14.12 1.53
CA HIS A 83 -9.63 13.44 0.69
C HIS A 83 -9.24 12.01 0.32
N VAL A 84 -7.97 11.61 0.50
CA VAL A 84 -7.49 10.30 0.08
C VAL A 84 -8.04 9.18 0.99
N LYS A 85 -8.55 8.13 0.37
CA LYS A 85 -8.99 6.92 1.06
C LYS A 85 -7.85 5.91 1.07
N VAL A 86 -7.29 5.65 2.24
CA VAL A 86 -6.28 4.61 2.42
C VAL A 86 -6.93 3.38 3.01
N HIS A 87 -6.84 2.28 2.29
CA HIS A 87 -7.29 0.97 2.72
C HIS A 87 -6.07 0.11 3.02
N ALA A 88 -5.98 -0.34 4.26
CA ALA A 88 -4.90 -1.19 4.72
C ALA A 88 -5.45 -2.11 5.81
N TYR A 89 -5.01 -3.37 5.81
CA TYR A 89 -5.30 -4.28 6.90
C TYR A 89 -4.13 -4.33 7.88
N PHE A 90 -4.34 -3.80 9.07
CA PHE A 90 -3.45 -4.04 10.19
C PHE A 90 -4.03 -5.20 10.97
N ALA A 91 -3.41 -6.38 10.84
CA ALA A 91 -3.77 -7.51 11.67
C ALA A 91 -3.76 -7.06 13.14
N PRO A 92 -4.83 -7.33 13.92
CA PRO A 92 -4.78 -7.10 15.35
C PRO A 92 -3.61 -7.88 15.93
N VAL A 93 -2.98 -7.34 16.98
CA VAL A 93 -1.87 -8.01 17.65
C VAL A 93 -2.31 -9.43 17.97
N THR A 94 -1.69 -10.40 17.31
CA THR A 94 -1.99 -11.81 17.58
C THR A 94 -1.69 -12.00 19.06
N PRO A 95 -2.63 -12.53 19.86
CA PRO A 95 -2.33 -12.91 21.24
C PRO A 95 -1.03 -13.72 21.24
N PRO A 96 -0.11 -13.48 22.20
CA PRO A 96 1.15 -14.20 22.22
C PRO A 96 0.86 -15.70 22.13
N PRO A 97 1.54 -16.43 21.24
CA PRO A 97 1.32 -17.85 21.09
C PRO A 97 1.56 -18.50 22.45
N SER A 98 0.55 -19.19 22.98
CA SER A 98 0.75 -20.14 24.06
C SER A 98 1.85 -21.10 23.63
N VAL A 99 2.95 -21.11 24.39
CA VAL A 99 4.22 -21.77 24.06
C VAL A 99 3.97 -23.21 23.60
N GLY A 100 4.10 -23.47 22.31
CA GLY A 100 4.02 -24.80 21.74
C GLY A 100 3.80 -24.79 20.22
N GLY A 101 4.87 -25.02 19.46
CA GLY A 101 4.76 -25.37 18.04
C GLY A 101 5.66 -24.55 17.12
N SER A 102 6.76 -25.16 16.70
CA SER A 102 7.71 -24.67 15.71
C SER A 102 7.06 -24.38 14.36
N GLY A 103 7.25 -23.14 13.89
CA GLY A 103 7.52 -22.78 12.49
C GLY A 103 6.55 -23.26 11.42
N GLN A 104 5.77 -22.32 10.88
CA GLN A 104 5.88 -21.89 9.47
C GLN A 104 4.98 -20.67 9.26
N ARG A 105 5.59 -19.57 8.79
CA ARG A 105 4.86 -18.40 8.28
C ARG A 105 4.13 -18.84 7.01
N LEU A 106 2.84 -19.12 7.13
CA LEU A 106 1.96 -19.41 6.00
C LEU A 106 0.74 -18.51 6.07
N CYS A 107 0.56 -17.70 5.03
CA CYS A 107 -0.71 -17.69 4.30
C CYS A 107 -0.46 -17.09 2.90
N ARG A 108 0.17 -17.88 2.01
CA ARG A 108 -0.04 -17.74 0.57
C ARG A 108 -1.25 -18.62 0.24
N CYS A 109 -2.34 -18.01 -0.19
CA CYS A 109 -3.49 -18.69 -0.81
C CYS A 109 -4.30 -19.63 0.09
N CYS A 110 -5.41 -19.15 0.67
CA CYS A 110 -6.55 -20.03 0.93
C CYS A 110 -7.14 -20.46 -0.41
N ILE A 111 -6.62 -21.54 -1.01
CA ILE A 111 -7.43 -22.39 -1.88
C ILE A 111 -8.35 -23.16 -0.93
N ILE A 112 -9.62 -22.78 -0.91
CA ILE A 112 -10.69 -23.61 -0.38
C ILE A 112 -11.16 -24.47 -1.55
N LEU A 113 -10.70 -25.73 -1.59
CA LEU A 113 -11.50 -26.90 -1.96
C LEU A 113 -11.18 -28.00 -0.95
#